data_AF-H2XPQ0-F1
#
_entry.id   AF-H2XPQ0-F1
#
_cell.length_a   1.000
_cell.length_b   1.000
_cell.length_c   1.000
_cell.angle_alpha   90.00
_cell.angle_beta   90.00
_cell.angle_gamma   90.00
#
_symmetry.space_group_name_H-M   'P 1'
#
loop_
_entity.id
_entity.type
_entity.pdbx_description
1 polymer ?
#
loop_
_entity_poly.entity_id
_entity_poly.type
_entity_poly.pdbx_seq_one_letter_code
_entity_poly.pdbx_strand_id
1 'polypeptide(L)'
;MVDISSTVVPKNRRCTLERIEKFISNHYFTDVNIFGRLNRSSENIENILHYGPTDRIPISAAIQDLSAFKPVKTGDSFGPTFSTHWFILSFEVLSSWKDEDVELEWDSGCEAMLWRDEVPVFSFTPREDEGCRKSYRLSKEEKEQKRLQYVVEMACNRELGEGSPTMISPPDMNKKFSLNKVRINVKNKDLEAIFLDLQVLYDIT
;
A
#
# COMPACT_ATOMS: atom_id res chain seq x y z
N MET A 1 51.69 -24.12 20.34
CA MET A 1 50.92 -24.22 19.10
C MET A 1 49.52 -24.64 19.52
N VAL A 2 48.54 -23.74 19.51
CA VAL A 2 47.16 -24.05 19.96
C VAL A 2 46.46 -24.72 18.79
N ASP A 3 45.99 -25.95 19.00
CA ASP A 3 45.22 -26.70 18.03
C ASP A 3 43.83 -26.06 17.87
N ILE A 4 43.50 -25.60 16.67
CA ILE A 4 42.22 -24.94 16.33
C ILE A 4 41.21 -25.97 15.77
N SER A 5 41.57 -27.25 15.73
CA SER A 5 40.62 -28.36 15.55
C SER A 5 39.95 -28.64 16.89
N SER A 6 38.68 -28.37 17.18
CA SER A 6 37.48 -28.35 16.35
C SER A 6 36.39 -27.62 17.15
N THR A 7 36.20 -26.31 16.93
CA THR A 7 35.11 -25.59 17.60
C THR A 7 33.79 -26.05 16.99
N VAL A 8 33.08 -26.96 17.65
CA VAL A 8 31.71 -27.33 17.27
C VAL A 8 30.82 -26.11 17.49
N VAL A 9 30.34 -25.51 16.41
CA VAL A 9 29.33 -24.45 16.47
C VAL A 9 27.95 -25.11 16.34
N PRO A 10 27.21 -25.33 17.44
CA PRO A 10 25.89 -25.94 17.36
C PRO A 10 24.94 -25.01 16.63
N LYS A 11 24.36 -25.46 15.52
CA LYS A 11 23.26 -24.75 14.86
C LYS A 11 21.96 -25.04 15.59
N ASN A 12 21.30 -24.00 16.10
CA ASN A 12 19.96 -24.10 16.64
C ASN A 12 18.93 -23.67 15.57
N ARG A 13 18.08 -24.62 15.15
CA ARG A 13 17.06 -24.39 14.11
C ARG A 13 16.08 -23.29 14.51
N ARG A 14 15.56 -23.34 15.74
CA ARG A 14 14.58 -22.35 16.25
C ARG A 14 15.16 -20.94 16.19
N CYS A 15 16.36 -20.74 16.73
CA CYS A 15 17.00 -19.43 16.73
C CYS A 15 17.31 -18.92 15.32
N THR A 16 17.65 -19.81 14.38
CA THR A 16 17.87 -19.42 12.98
C THR A 16 16.57 -18.93 12.33
N LEU A 17 15.48 -19.66 12.51
CA LEU A 17 14.17 -19.31 11.94
C LEU A 17 13.62 -18.02 12.52
N GLU A 18 13.66 -17.85 13.84
CA GLU A 18 13.23 -16.60 14.49
C GLU A 18 14.01 -15.40 13.94
N ARG A 19 15.32 -15.54 13.70
CA ARG A 19 16.11 -14.44 13.10
C ARG A 19 15.68 -14.09 11.68
N ILE A 20 15.33 -15.09 10.86
CA ILE A 20 14.85 -14.85 9.50
C ILE A 20 13.48 -14.17 9.56
N GLU A 21 12.55 -14.67 10.37
CA GLU A 21 11.22 -14.06 10.57
C GLU A 21 11.33 -12.59 10.99
N LYS A 22 12.20 -12.25 11.94
CA LYS A 22 12.44 -10.86 12.33
C LYS A 22 13.09 -10.02 11.23
N PHE A 23 13.93 -10.62 10.40
CA PHE A 23 14.60 -9.92 9.31
C PHE A 23 13.63 -9.56 8.17
N ILE A 24 12.61 -10.38 7.90
CA ILE A 24 11.56 -10.13 6.90
C ILE A 24 10.27 -9.52 7.48
N SER A 25 10.22 -9.26 8.79
CA SER A 25 9.02 -8.77 9.46
C SER A 25 8.62 -7.35 9.03
N ASN A 26 7.33 -7.12 8.83
CA ASN A 26 6.75 -5.77 8.69
C ASN A 26 6.55 -5.03 10.03
N HIS A 27 6.87 -5.67 11.16
CA HIS A 27 6.67 -5.12 12.50
C HIS A 27 7.98 -4.92 13.27
N TYR A 28 8.88 -5.91 13.21
CA TYR A 28 10.09 -5.93 14.04
C TYR A 28 11.30 -5.35 13.31
N PHE A 29 12.02 -4.44 13.96
CA PHE A 29 13.28 -3.87 13.45
C PHE A 29 13.16 -3.20 12.07
N THR A 30 12.01 -2.59 11.77
CA THR A 30 11.71 -1.97 10.47
C THR A 30 12.57 -0.74 10.15
N ASP A 31 13.39 -0.28 11.09
CA ASP A 31 14.44 0.72 10.88
C ASP A 31 15.68 0.16 10.16
N VAL A 32 15.92 -1.16 10.26
CA VAL A 32 17.15 -1.81 9.78
C VAL A 32 16.94 -3.11 9.01
N ASN A 33 15.80 -3.77 9.13
CA ASN A 33 15.54 -5.05 8.50
C ASN A 33 15.26 -4.90 6.99
N ILE A 34 15.14 -6.02 6.26
CA ILE A 34 15.00 -5.95 4.80
C ILE A 34 13.67 -5.32 4.38
N PHE A 35 12.58 -5.59 5.12
CA PHE A 35 11.26 -5.04 4.84
C PHE A 35 11.26 -3.51 4.88
N GLY A 36 11.85 -2.94 5.93
CA GLY A 36 11.99 -1.50 6.13
C GLY A 36 12.84 -0.79 5.07
N ARG A 37 13.63 -1.55 4.30
CA ARG A 37 14.53 -1.04 3.26
C ARG A 37 14.04 -1.32 1.84
N LEU A 38 12.86 -1.94 1.67
CA LEU A 38 12.27 -2.23 0.36
C LEU A 38 12.03 -0.98 -0.49
N ASN A 39 11.67 0.13 0.16
CA ASN A 39 11.55 1.43 -0.49
C ASN A 39 12.85 2.22 -0.26
N ARG A 40 13.53 2.57 -1.35
CA ARG A 40 14.76 3.36 -1.33
C ARG A 40 14.49 4.82 -1.00
N SER A 41 13.41 5.35 -1.57
CA SER A 41 12.97 6.74 -1.42
C SER A 41 11.45 6.80 -1.49
N SER A 42 10.84 7.84 -0.89
CA SER A 42 9.39 8.04 -0.92
C SER A 42 9.01 9.52 -0.83
N GLU A 43 7.94 9.93 -1.51
CA GLU A 43 7.37 11.28 -1.45
C GLU A 43 5.86 11.21 -1.30
N ASN A 44 5.32 11.97 -0.34
CA ASN A 44 3.88 12.06 -0.13
C ASN A 44 3.22 12.85 -1.26
N ILE A 45 2.02 12.45 -1.63
CA ILE A 45 1.18 13.23 -2.54
C ILE A 45 0.33 14.17 -1.69
N GLU A 46 0.58 15.47 -1.80
CA GLU A 46 -0.11 16.49 -0.99
C GLU A 46 -1.34 17.08 -1.70
N ASN A 47 -1.38 17.06 -3.03
CA ASN A 47 -2.51 17.57 -3.79
C ASN A 47 -3.56 16.47 -4.00
N ILE A 48 -4.39 16.30 -2.97
CA ILE A 48 -5.49 15.34 -2.91
C ILE A 48 -6.81 16.12 -2.83
N LEU A 49 -7.70 15.87 -3.79
CA LEU A 49 -9.07 16.36 -3.73
C LEU A 49 -10.03 15.20 -3.45
N HIS A 50 -11.15 15.48 -2.79
CA HIS A 50 -12.13 14.50 -2.34
C HIS A 50 -13.56 14.93 -2.67
N TYR A 51 -14.37 13.97 -3.11
CA TYR A 51 -15.82 14.10 -3.28
C TYR A 51 -16.53 12.89 -2.67
N GLY A 52 -17.60 13.15 -1.91
CA GLY A 52 -18.46 12.13 -1.32
C GLY A 52 -18.84 12.46 0.13
N PRO A 53 -19.59 11.56 0.80
CA PRO A 53 -20.01 10.24 0.32
C PRO A 53 -20.98 10.30 -0.87
N THR A 54 -20.94 9.29 -1.72
CA THR A 54 -21.88 9.09 -2.84
C THR A 54 -22.50 7.69 -2.76
N ASP A 55 -23.58 7.48 -3.53
CA ASP A 55 -23.96 6.14 -3.97
C ASP A 55 -22.86 5.53 -4.88
N ARG A 56 -23.01 4.25 -5.24
CA ARG A 56 -22.13 3.60 -6.22
C ARG A 56 -22.47 4.11 -7.62
N ILE A 57 -21.75 5.16 -8.04
CA ILE A 57 -21.91 5.82 -9.33
C ILE A 57 -20.74 5.47 -10.26
N PRO A 58 -20.91 5.52 -11.60
CA PRO A 58 -19.78 5.36 -12.51
C PRO A 58 -18.80 6.54 -12.39
N ILE A 59 -17.53 6.30 -12.71
CA ILE A 59 -16.48 7.34 -12.67
C ILE A 59 -16.84 8.58 -13.49
N SER A 60 -17.45 8.41 -14.67
CA SER A 60 -17.87 9.53 -15.54
C SER A 60 -18.85 10.48 -14.85
N ALA A 61 -19.73 9.96 -13.98
CA ALA A 61 -20.62 10.78 -13.17
C ALA A 61 -19.88 11.41 -11.98
N ALA A 62 -18.94 10.68 -11.36
CA ALA A 62 -18.16 11.18 -10.24
C ALA A 62 -17.28 12.39 -10.62
N ILE A 63 -16.68 12.37 -11.81
CA ILE A 63 -15.77 13.43 -12.28
C ILE A 63 -16.48 14.50 -13.15
N GLN A 64 -17.80 14.38 -13.32
CA GLN A 64 -18.58 15.32 -14.15
C GLN A 64 -18.51 16.75 -13.60
N ASP A 65 -18.57 16.90 -12.27
CA ASP A 65 -18.47 18.18 -11.58
C ASP A 65 -17.23 18.22 -10.68
N LEU A 66 -16.11 18.65 -11.25
CA LEU A 66 -14.85 18.81 -10.51
C LEU A 66 -14.95 19.88 -9.41
N SER A 67 -15.95 20.77 -9.41
CA SER A 67 -16.13 21.79 -8.37
C SER A 67 -16.67 21.21 -7.05
N ALA A 68 -17.25 20.01 -7.10
CA ALA A 68 -17.70 19.29 -5.91
C ALA A 68 -16.53 18.75 -5.06
N PHE A 69 -15.34 18.62 -5.67
CA PHE A 69 -14.15 18.10 -4.99
C PHE A 69 -13.50 19.16 -4.10
N LYS A 70 -13.12 18.75 -2.88
CA LYS A 70 -12.50 19.61 -1.87
C LYS A 70 -11.13 19.08 -1.45
N PRO A 71 -10.16 19.94 -1.12
CA PRO A 71 -8.86 19.50 -0.62
C PRO A 71 -8.98 18.70 0.67
N VAL A 72 -8.21 17.61 0.74
CA VAL A 72 -8.06 16.75 1.94
C VAL A 72 -6.58 16.39 2.10
N LYS A 73 -6.24 15.75 3.21
CA LYS A 73 -4.87 15.31 3.50
C LYS A 73 -4.81 13.89 4.04
N THR A 74 -3.62 13.30 3.97
CA THR A 74 -3.30 12.07 4.70
C THR A 74 -3.60 12.26 6.19
N GLY A 75 -4.30 11.30 6.78
CA GLY A 75 -4.81 11.32 8.15
C GLY A 75 -6.30 11.69 8.28
N ASP A 76 -6.92 12.26 7.23
CA ASP A 76 -8.36 12.52 7.24
C ASP A 76 -9.17 11.21 7.23
N SER A 77 -10.42 11.28 7.72
CA SER A 77 -11.26 10.11 7.97
C SER A 77 -12.63 10.22 7.27
N PHE A 78 -13.04 9.13 6.64
CA PHE A 78 -14.16 9.02 5.71
C PHE A 78 -15.12 7.89 6.10
N GLY A 79 -16.36 7.94 5.63
CA GLY A 79 -17.43 7.01 6.00
C GLY A 79 -18.80 7.62 5.70
N PRO A 80 -19.89 6.97 6.12
CA PRO A 80 -19.98 5.78 6.98
C PRO A 80 -19.67 4.45 6.28
N THR A 81 -19.74 3.32 6.99
CA THR A 81 -19.70 1.97 6.41
C THR A 81 -20.57 1.84 5.16
N PHE A 82 -20.00 1.25 4.10
CA PHE A 82 -20.57 1.08 2.77
C PHE A 82 -20.76 2.36 1.93
N SER A 83 -20.33 3.53 2.40
CA SER A 83 -20.25 4.71 1.55
C SER A 83 -19.13 4.58 0.50
N THR A 84 -19.31 5.28 -0.62
CA THR A 84 -18.29 5.43 -1.65
C THR A 84 -17.73 6.85 -1.61
N HIS A 85 -16.42 6.99 -1.77
CA HIS A 85 -15.72 8.27 -1.81
C HIS A 85 -14.75 8.32 -2.98
N TRP A 86 -14.66 9.46 -3.63
CA TRP A 86 -13.83 9.68 -4.81
C TRP A 86 -12.70 10.63 -4.46
N PHE A 87 -11.50 10.31 -4.97
CA PHE A 87 -10.31 11.11 -4.77
C PHE A 87 -9.65 11.41 -6.09
N ILE A 88 -9.14 12.63 -6.25
CA ILE A 88 -8.28 13.02 -7.36
C ILE A 88 -6.89 13.27 -6.79
N LEU A 89 -5.91 12.51 -7.27
CA LEU A 89 -4.51 12.64 -6.94
C LEU A 89 -3.82 13.41 -8.06
N SER A 90 -3.06 14.45 -7.73
CA SER A 90 -2.23 15.17 -8.69
C SER A 90 -0.81 15.27 -8.20
N PHE A 91 0.14 14.75 -8.97
CA PHE A 91 1.56 14.73 -8.58
C PHE A 91 2.48 14.65 -9.79
N GLU A 92 3.77 14.86 -9.56
CA GLU A 92 4.81 14.77 -10.57
C GLU A 92 5.83 13.72 -10.13
N VAL A 93 6.37 12.95 -11.06
CA VAL A 93 7.48 12.04 -10.78
C VAL A 93 8.77 12.83 -10.93
N LEU A 94 9.62 12.83 -9.89
CA LEU A 94 10.92 13.48 -9.95
C LEU A 94 11.73 12.98 -11.15
N SER A 95 12.45 13.90 -11.82
CA SER A 95 13.34 13.56 -12.93
C SER A 95 14.34 12.46 -12.58
N SER A 96 14.83 12.43 -11.34
CA SER A 96 15.74 11.39 -10.83
C SER A 96 15.12 10.00 -10.68
N TRP A 97 13.79 9.87 -10.74
CA TRP A 97 13.07 8.62 -10.55
C TRP A 97 12.52 8.03 -11.85
N LYS A 98 12.68 8.74 -12.99
CA LYS A 98 12.11 8.31 -14.28
C LYS A 98 12.61 6.94 -14.76
N ASP A 99 13.86 6.61 -14.47
CA ASP A 99 14.46 5.31 -14.80
C ASP A 99 14.33 4.26 -13.68
N GLU A 100 13.74 4.64 -12.54
CA GLU A 100 13.59 3.78 -11.36
C GLU A 100 12.21 3.10 -11.32
N ASP A 101 12.03 2.09 -10.46
CA ASP A 101 10.74 1.46 -10.23
C ASP A 101 9.90 2.27 -9.25
N VAL A 102 9.03 3.10 -9.81
CA VAL A 102 8.15 3.97 -9.04
C VAL A 102 6.79 3.30 -8.85
N GLU A 103 6.32 3.26 -7.61
CA GLU A 103 4.99 2.74 -7.28
C GLU A 103 4.19 3.76 -6.46
N LEU A 104 2.91 3.95 -6.83
CA LEU A 104 1.91 4.65 -6.02
C LEU A 104 1.46 3.72 -4.88
N GLU A 105 1.64 4.12 -3.63
CA GLU A 105 1.10 3.43 -2.46
C GLU A 105 -0.15 4.15 -1.93
N TRP A 106 -1.21 3.38 -1.71
CA TRP A 106 -2.47 3.83 -1.15
C TRP A 106 -2.88 2.92 0.02
N ASP A 107 -3.21 3.53 1.15
CA ASP A 107 -3.78 2.83 2.31
C ASP A 107 -4.87 3.70 2.95
N SER A 108 -6.12 3.28 2.81
CA SER A 108 -7.28 3.89 3.46
C SER A 108 -7.94 2.98 4.50
N GLY A 109 -7.31 1.85 4.85
CA GLY A 109 -7.90 0.84 5.75
C GLY A 109 -9.19 0.18 5.25
N CYS A 110 -9.53 0.37 3.96
CA CYS A 110 -10.67 -0.23 3.26
C CYS A 110 -10.31 -0.52 1.78
N GLU A 111 -11.24 -1.10 1.03
CA GLU A 111 -11.06 -1.37 -0.41
C GLU A 111 -11.00 -0.07 -1.23
N ALA A 112 -10.16 -0.04 -2.26
CA ALA A 112 -10.15 1.05 -3.22
C ALA A 112 -9.78 0.58 -4.64
N MET A 113 -10.22 1.33 -5.65
CA MET A 113 -9.93 1.12 -7.07
C MET A 113 -9.23 2.34 -7.64
N LEU A 114 -8.09 2.12 -8.30
CA LEU A 114 -7.39 3.11 -9.09
C LEU A 114 -7.95 3.14 -10.51
N TRP A 115 -8.27 4.33 -10.97
CA TRP A 115 -8.78 4.61 -12.30
C TRP A 115 -7.83 5.56 -13.04
N ARG A 116 -7.64 5.28 -14.32
CA ARG A 116 -6.86 6.11 -15.25
C ARG A 116 -7.61 6.19 -16.57
N ASP A 117 -7.85 7.41 -17.05
CA ASP A 117 -8.62 7.66 -18.28
C ASP A 117 -9.98 6.91 -18.28
N GLU A 118 -10.66 6.92 -17.13
CA GLU A 118 -11.93 6.20 -16.88
C GLU A 118 -11.84 4.66 -16.97
N VAL A 119 -10.63 4.09 -17.07
CA VAL A 119 -10.39 2.64 -17.06
C VAL A 119 -9.88 2.22 -15.67
N PRO A 120 -10.45 1.16 -15.05
CA PRO A 120 -9.92 0.63 -13.80
C PRO A 120 -8.60 -0.10 -14.07
N VAL A 121 -7.53 0.27 -13.37
CA VAL A 121 -6.17 -0.25 -13.63
C VAL A 121 -5.60 -1.06 -12.46
N PHE A 122 -6.07 -0.84 -11.23
CA PHE A 122 -5.55 -1.53 -10.05
C PHE A 122 -6.51 -1.47 -8.87
N SER A 123 -6.57 -2.51 -8.05
CA SER A 123 -7.33 -2.50 -6.79
C SER A 123 -6.41 -2.57 -5.58
N PHE A 124 -6.66 -1.68 -4.62
CA PHE A 124 -6.00 -1.66 -3.32
C PHE A 124 -6.82 -2.42 -2.28
N THR A 125 -6.14 -3.22 -1.45
CA THR A 125 -6.77 -4.02 -0.40
C THR A 125 -6.23 -3.66 0.98
N PRO A 126 -7.10 -3.61 2.02
CA PRO A 126 -6.70 -3.24 3.38
C PRO A 126 -6.03 -4.37 4.17
N ARG A 127 -5.90 -5.58 3.59
CA ARG A 127 -5.15 -6.70 4.16
C ARG A 127 -3.77 -6.31 4.66
N GLU A 128 -3.37 -6.92 5.77
CA GLU A 128 -2.01 -6.83 6.33
C GLU A 128 -1.24 -8.15 6.22
N ASP A 129 -1.86 -9.18 5.63
CA ASP A 129 -1.28 -10.51 5.42
C ASP A 129 -0.58 -10.65 4.06
N GLU A 130 -0.07 -11.85 3.81
CA GLU A 130 0.52 -12.25 2.54
C GLU A 130 -0.53 -12.11 1.41
N GLY A 131 -0.21 -11.30 0.41
CA GLY A 131 -1.15 -10.94 -0.66
C GLY A 131 -1.76 -9.53 -0.54
N CYS A 132 -1.34 -8.74 0.45
CA CYS A 132 -1.59 -7.31 0.52
C CYS A 132 -1.25 -6.58 -0.80
N ARG A 133 -2.22 -5.87 -1.38
CA ARG A 133 -2.04 -5.04 -2.57
C ARG A 133 -2.18 -3.58 -2.19
N LYS A 134 -1.08 -2.96 -1.78
CA LYS A 134 -1.07 -1.53 -1.39
C LYS A 134 -0.40 -0.62 -2.41
N SER A 135 0.23 -1.16 -3.46
CA SER A 135 0.96 -0.35 -4.43
C SER A 135 0.69 -0.71 -5.90
N TYR A 136 0.63 0.33 -6.73
CA TYR A 136 0.50 0.28 -8.18
C TYR A 136 1.78 0.76 -8.85
N ARG A 137 2.34 -0.05 -9.77
CA ARG A 137 3.57 0.28 -10.49
C ARG A 137 3.31 1.19 -11.68
N LEU A 138 4.00 2.32 -11.73
CA LEU A 138 3.90 3.28 -12.82
C LEU A 138 4.66 2.74 -14.04
N SER A 139 4.05 2.86 -15.22
CA SER A 139 4.69 2.58 -16.50
C SER A 139 5.74 3.64 -16.86
N LYS A 140 6.59 3.33 -17.84
CA LYS A 140 7.57 4.30 -18.35
C LYS A 140 6.89 5.54 -18.92
N GLU A 141 5.79 5.37 -19.65
CA GLU A 141 5.04 6.46 -20.26
C GLU A 141 4.46 7.41 -19.20
N GLU A 142 3.94 6.87 -18.10
CA GLU A 142 3.43 7.66 -16.97
C GLU A 142 4.52 8.49 -16.31
N LYS A 143 5.69 7.90 -16.07
CA LYS A 143 6.83 8.61 -15.46
C LYS A 143 7.37 9.74 -16.34
N GLU A 144 7.12 9.73 -17.65
CA GLU A 144 7.53 10.80 -18.57
C GLU A 144 6.56 11.98 -18.61
N GLN A 145 5.34 11.81 -18.12
CA GLN A 145 4.36 12.88 -18.09
C GLN A 145 4.81 14.00 -17.14
N LYS A 146 4.55 15.26 -17.52
CA LYS A 146 4.87 16.40 -16.66
C LYS A 146 4.10 16.37 -15.34
N ARG A 147 2.84 15.91 -15.39
CA ARG A 147 1.96 15.80 -14.23
C ARG A 147 1.01 14.64 -14.44
N LEU A 148 0.94 13.75 -13.46
CA LEU A 148 0.01 12.64 -13.43
C LEU A 148 -1.25 13.05 -12.67
N GLN A 149 -2.38 12.54 -13.13
CA GLN A 149 -3.64 12.64 -12.44
C GLN A 149 -4.28 11.25 -12.37
N TYR A 150 -4.60 10.81 -11.16
CA TYR A 150 -5.30 9.56 -10.93
C TYR A 150 -6.59 9.80 -10.16
N VAL A 151 -7.58 8.94 -10.43
CA VAL A 151 -8.82 8.92 -9.68
C VAL A 151 -8.83 7.65 -8.83
N VAL A 152 -9.14 7.78 -7.54
CA VAL A 152 -9.30 6.64 -6.63
C VAL A 152 -10.75 6.60 -6.15
N GLU A 153 -11.41 5.47 -6.36
CA GLU A 153 -12.70 5.15 -5.77
C GLU A 153 -12.47 4.32 -4.52
N MET A 154 -12.79 4.87 -3.35
CA MET A 154 -12.67 4.20 -2.06
C MET A 154 -14.06 3.74 -1.61
N ALA A 155 -14.18 2.46 -1.26
CA ALA A 155 -15.38 1.89 -0.69
C ALA A 155 -15.16 1.63 0.80
N CYS A 156 -16.02 2.18 1.67
CA CYS A 156 -15.89 2.07 3.12
C CYS A 156 -16.29 0.68 3.65
N ASN A 157 -15.56 -0.36 3.22
CA ASN A 157 -15.65 -1.73 3.67
C ASN A 157 -14.33 -2.49 3.45
N ARG A 158 -14.19 -3.64 4.11
CA ARG A 158 -13.16 -4.65 3.83
C ARG A 158 -13.70 -5.74 2.90
N GLU A 159 -12.83 -6.65 2.51
CA GLU A 159 -13.05 -7.73 1.55
C GLU A 159 -14.23 -8.64 1.93
N LEU A 160 -14.53 -8.75 3.23
CA LEU A 160 -15.62 -9.56 3.78
C LEU A 160 -16.68 -8.72 4.50
N GLY A 161 -16.80 -7.44 4.13
CA GLY A 161 -17.69 -6.49 4.79
C GLY A 161 -17.09 -5.92 6.08
N GLU A 162 -17.95 -5.49 7.00
CA GLU A 162 -17.55 -4.72 8.20
C GLU A 162 -18.24 -5.20 9.48
N GLY A 163 -18.30 -6.52 9.68
CA GLY A 163 -18.88 -7.11 10.88
C GLY A 163 -18.17 -6.66 12.18
N SER A 164 -18.96 -6.30 13.20
CA SER A 164 -18.46 -5.89 14.51
C SER A 164 -19.36 -6.44 15.64
N PRO A 165 -18.81 -7.04 16.73
CA PRO A 165 -17.39 -7.14 17.06
C PRO A 165 -16.66 -8.31 16.39
N THR A 166 -17.38 -9.21 15.69
CA THR A 166 -16.78 -10.33 14.96
C THR A 166 -17.02 -10.18 13.47
N MET A 167 -16.20 -10.86 12.66
CA MET A 167 -16.32 -10.84 11.19
C MET A 167 -17.71 -11.22 10.67
N ILE A 168 -18.45 -12.08 11.39
CA ILE A 168 -19.80 -12.55 11.00
C ILE A 168 -20.94 -11.79 11.70
N SER A 169 -20.61 -10.81 12.53
CA SER A 169 -21.61 -9.96 13.20
C SER A 169 -22.24 -8.97 12.22
N PRO A 170 -23.41 -8.39 12.55
CA PRO A 170 -23.92 -7.23 11.83
C PRO A 170 -22.88 -6.10 11.76
N PRO A 171 -22.87 -5.31 10.68
CA PRO A 171 -21.90 -4.23 10.54
C PRO A 171 -22.22 -3.04 11.46
N ASP A 172 -21.16 -2.37 11.94
CA ASP A 172 -21.32 -1.04 12.53
C ASP A 172 -21.48 -0.01 11.41
N MET A 173 -22.68 0.52 11.26
CA MET A 173 -23.02 1.48 10.20
C MET A 173 -22.40 2.86 10.39
N ASN A 174 -21.69 3.14 11.49
CA ASN A 174 -21.08 4.46 11.75
C ASN A 174 -19.55 4.44 11.68
N LYS A 175 -18.94 3.31 11.30
CA LYS A 175 -17.48 3.19 11.21
C LYS A 175 -16.92 4.18 10.21
N LYS A 176 -15.75 4.72 10.55
CA LYS A 176 -14.94 5.56 9.68
C LYS A 176 -13.60 4.92 9.38
N PHE A 177 -13.02 5.33 8.26
CA PHE A 177 -11.79 4.80 7.68
C PHE A 177 -10.85 5.96 7.41
N SER A 178 -9.59 5.83 7.83
CA SER A 178 -8.60 6.89 7.71
C SER A 178 -7.71 6.67 6.50
N LEU A 179 -7.42 7.74 5.78
CA LEU A 179 -6.42 7.76 4.72
C LEU A 179 -5.02 7.73 5.35
N ASN A 180 -4.48 6.55 5.58
CA ASN A 180 -3.22 6.33 6.28
C ASN A 180 -2.00 6.66 5.43
N LYS A 181 -2.05 6.38 4.12
CA LYS A 181 -0.94 6.62 3.19
C LYS A 181 -1.43 6.97 1.79
N VAL A 182 -0.83 8.01 1.21
CA VAL A 182 -0.86 8.32 -0.23
C VAL A 182 0.50 8.88 -0.62
N ARG A 183 1.31 8.08 -1.31
CA ARG A 183 2.68 8.46 -1.65
C ARG A 183 3.18 7.72 -2.88
N ILE A 184 4.23 8.23 -3.50
CA ILE A 184 5.02 7.49 -4.49
C ILE A 184 6.32 7.00 -3.84
N ASN A 185 6.73 5.78 -4.16
CA ASN A 185 7.94 5.15 -3.64
C ASN A 185 8.83 4.69 -4.78
N VAL A 186 10.14 4.75 -4.59
CA VAL A 186 11.13 4.06 -5.42
C VAL A 186 11.44 2.72 -4.78
N LYS A 187 11.13 1.63 -5.48
CA LYS A 187 11.42 0.26 -5.05
C LYS A 187 12.89 -0.09 -5.23
N ASN A 188 13.44 -0.82 -4.26
CA ASN A 188 14.73 -1.48 -4.41
C ASN A 188 14.49 -2.91 -4.91
N LYS A 189 14.62 -3.11 -6.24
CA LYS A 189 14.40 -4.42 -6.88
C LYS A 189 15.26 -5.54 -6.32
N ASP A 190 16.52 -5.25 -6.03
CA ASP A 190 17.45 -6.27 -5.53
C ASP A 190 17.04 -6.73 -4.12
N LEU A 191 16.63 -5.79 -3.26
CA LEU A 191 16.10 -6.14 -1.94
C LEU A 191 14.72 -6.80 -2.01
N GLU A 192 13.86 -6.41 -2.95
CA GLU A 192 12.56 -7.06 -3.16
C GLU A 192 12.73 -8.51 -3.60
N ALA A 193 13.68 -8.80 -4.50
CA ALA A 193 14.01 -10.17 -4.89
C ALA A 193 14.52 -11.00 -3.69
N ILE A 194 15.49 -10.48 -2.93
CA ILE A 194 16.03 -11.16 -1.75
C ILE A 194 14.94 -11.35 -0.68
N PHE A 195 14.06 -10.37 -0.50
CA PHE A 195 12.95 -10.45 0.45
C PHE A 195 12.01 -11.61 0.09
N LEU A 196 11.61 -11.71 -1.18
CA LEU A 196 10.74 -12.79 -1.66
C LEU A 196 11.43 -14.15 -1.53
N ASP A 197 12.71 -14.25 -1.91
CA ASP A 197 13.48 -15.50 -1.75
C ASP A 197 13.52 -15.94 -0.28
N LEU A 198 13.78 -15.01 0.65
CA LEU A 198 13.82 -15.30 2.08
C LEU A 198 12.44 -15.70 2.64
N GLN A 199 11.38 -15.06 2.18
CA GLN A 199 10.01 -15.42 2.58
C GLN A 199 9.68 -16.85 2.15
N VAL A 200 9.89 -17.17 0.86
CA VAL A 200 9.66 -18.52 0.32
C VAL A 200 10.52 -19.56 1.06
N LEU A 201 11.81 -19.28 1.28
CA LEU A 201 12.69 -20.17 2.02
C LEU A 201 12.23 -20.38 3.47
N TYR A 202 11.78 -19.33 4.14
CA TYR A 202 11.27 -19.41 5.50
C TYR A 202 10.01 -20.29 5.57
N ASP A 203 9.08 -20.10 4.64
CA ASP A 203 7.79 -20.81 4.62
C ASP A 203 7.91 -22.30 4.33
N ILE A 204 8.92 -22.72 3.55
CA ILE A 204 9.15 -24.14 3.25
C ILE A 204 9.97 -24.88 4.33
N THR A 205 10.45 -24.18 5.37
CA THR A 205 11.36 -24.76 6.37
C THR A 205 10.65 -25.46 7.51
#